data_AF-A0A674IJE7-F1
#
_entry.id   AF-A0A674IJE7-F1
#
_cell.length_a   1.000
_cell.length_b   1.000
_cell.length_c   1.000
_cell.angle_alpha   90.00
_cell.angle_beta   90.00
_cell.angle_gamma   90.00
#
_symmetry.space_group_name_H-M   'P 1'
#
loop_
_entity.id
_entity.type
_entity.pdbx_description
1 polymer ?
#
loop_
_entity_poly.entity_id
_entity_poly.type
_entity_poly.pdbx_seq_one_letter_code
_entity_poly.pdbx_strand_id
1 'polypeptide(L)'
;MDPIRRIIFLLLAFYRINPALSYCVIGCSCSSDSFGRSLLCMSTSLRKIPGDIPQDIRKIRIENSHLTELPRGSFSNASALEYLWLNFNNITVMHLKSLEYLKDLTELRLQGNKLSSVPWTTFQDTPALKILDLKYNRLDVLPEHALRYLPNLTYLDLSSNQLTVISRDVFYNWPVYQKTQQSERKMEAISNAVLALHDNPWICDCRLRGFVQFIKSVSPPVILMNSYLTCSSPKFRAGKFFHEVELKSCMKPLTSSLDSNLTVHVGLNVTMVCLVEGSPSPAVWWTYGLKHLRAFNVSTTHISEDTMKSELVIPSTHIMDEGNYTCTAANFIGNTSTIISLKIQAPRMVASSSSFSSSVSEENAYVDVRIAKQTVYGITLEWYAVTENPGETWYTLHFGKYDDSKKEMIYIGPGTNTYSVNDLLPATKYEVCVTLRNQTPRKGQCIVFVTGSDISELEQREKLIHIIIIVCAMVLAVPAGMYACTTETRLNCMEKCGSVLHKHWACAMQTYNLVFQRILATSETLRKNGVIGKQESNA
;
A
#
# COMPACT_ATOMS: atom_id res chain seq x y z
N MET A 1 28.82 66.13 -39.56
CA MET A 1 28.60 64.74 -39.09
C MET A 1 28.46 64.79 -37.59
N ASP A 2 27.23 64.68 -37.10
CA ASP A 2 26.88 64.99 -35.71
C ASP A 2 27.54 64.08 -34.67
N PRO A 3 28.04 64.63 -33.55
CA PRO A 3 28.58 63.86 -32.44
C PRO A 3 27.53 62.91 -31.84
N ILE A 4 26.25 63.28 -31.91
CA ILE A 4 25.11 62.45 -31.47
C ILE A 4 25.00 61.17 -32.30
N ARG A 5 25.23 61.25 -33.63
CA ARG A 5 25.17 60.09 -34.52
C ARG A 5 26.33 59.12 -34.27
N ARG A 6 27.51 59.63 -33.88
CA ARG A 6 28.65 58.80 -33.44
C ARG A 6 28.41 58.16 -32.08
N ILE A 7 27.77 58.85 -31.13
CA ILE A 7 27.40 58.28 -29.83
C ILE A 7 26.35 57.18 -29.99
N ILE A 8 25.33 57.39 -30.84
CA ILE A 8 24.33 56.37 -31.14
C ILE A 8 24.96 55.18 -31.87
N PHE A 9 25.88 55.40 -32.81
CA PHE A 9 26.63 54.31 -33.45
C PHE A 9 27.56 53.59 -32.48
N LEU A 10 28.21 54.29 -31.55
CA LEU A 10 29.05 53.69 -30.52
C LEU A 10 28.22 52.91 -29.48
N LEU A 11 27.03 53.39 -29.11
CA LEU A 11 26.08 52.68 -28.24
C LEU A 11 25.48 51.45 -28.94
N LEU A 12 25.09 51.57 -30.22
CA LEU A 12 24.61 50.44 -31.03
C LEU A 12 25.74 49.45 -31.35
N ALA A 13 26.98 49.93 -31.53
CA ALA A 13 28.15 49.08 -31.66
C ALA A 13 28.51 48.42 -30.32
N PHE A 14 28.43 49.10 -29.18
CA PHE A 14 28.57 48.47 -27.86
C PHE A 14 27.48 47.42 -27.60
N TYR A 15 26.25 47.68 -28.05
CA TYR A 15 25.13 46.73 -28.00
C TYR A 15 25.31 45.55 -28.96
N ARG A 16 26.03 45.73 -30.08
CA ARG A 16 26.42 44.66 -31.00
C ARG A 16 27.74 43.95 -30.64
N ILE A 17 28.58 44.54 -29.80
CA ILE A 17 29.87 43.99 -29.33
C ILE A 17 29.69 43.23 -28.00
N ASN A 18 28.56 43.38 -27.30
CA ASN A 18 28.15 42.53 -26.17
C ASN A 18 26.80 41.85 -26.43
N PRO A 19 26.75 40.75 -27.20
CA PRO A 19 25.54 39.92 -27.28
C PRO A 19 25.29 39.11 -25.99
N ALA A 20 26.09 39.31 -24.95
CA ALA A 20 26.02 38.58 -23.67
C ALA A 20 25.60 39.48 -22.50
N LEU A 21 24.55 40.31 -22.67
CA LEU A 21 23.75 40.65 -21.49
C LEU A 21 23.04 39.36 -21.08
N SER A 22 23.66 38.60 -20.19
CA SER A 22 23.31 37.23 -19.88
C SER A 22 21.91 37.18 -19.24
N TYR A 23 20.86 37.05 -20.06
CA TYR A 23 19.47 36.97 -19.59
C TYR A 23 19.33 35.83 -18.60
N CYS A 24 18.89 36.14 -17.39
CA CYS A 24 18.66 35.17 -16.34
C CYS A 24 17.17 35.00 -16.09
N VAL A 25 16.76 33.78 -15.76
CA VAL A 25 15.37 33.44 -15.48
C VAL A 25 14.91 34.15 -14.21
N ILE A 26 13.69 34.69 -14.24
CA ILE A 26 13.05 35.35 -13.10
C ILE A 26 12.91 34.35 -11.93
N GLY A 27 13.32 34.75 -10.73
CA GLY A 27 13.30 33.91 -9.53
C GLY A 27 14.52 33.00 -9.36
N CYS A 28 15.49 33.10 -10.26
CA CYS A 28 16.77 32.41 -10.20
C CYS A 28 17.94 33.40 -10.30
N SER A 29 19.12 32.97 -9.84
CA SER A 29 20.38 33.69 -9.98
C SER A 29 21.27 32.98 -10.99
N CYS A 30 21.96 33.75 -11.84
CA CYS A 30 22.91 33.22 -12.80
C CYS A 30 24.31 33.66 -12.41
N SER A 31 25.24 32.71 -12.33
CA SER A 31 26.64 32.97 -12.08
C SER A 31 27.51 32.17 -13.04
N SER A 32 28.69 32.69 -13.36
CA SER A 32 29.69 31.92 -14.10
C SER A 32 30.64 31.28 -13.08
N ASP A 33 30.75 29.96 -13.10
CA ASP A 33 31.69 29.20 -12.29
C ASP A 33 32.69 28.45 -13.19
N SER A 34 33.57 27.65 -12.60
CA SER A 34 34.55 26.83 -13.34
C SER A 34 33.92 25.82 -14.30
N PHE A 35 32.61 25.56 -14.16
CA PHE A 35 31.84 24.63 -15.00
C PHE A 35 31.07 25.37 -16.11
N GLY A 36 31.27 26.69 -16.23
CA GLY A 36 30.58 27.55 -17.18
C GLY A 36 29.44 28.33 -16.54
N ARG A 37 28.45 28.70 -17.35
CA ARG A 37 27.31 29.48 -16.86
C ARG A 37 26.34 28.58 -16.11
N SER A 38 26.04 28.95 -14.88
CA SER A 38 25.18 28.20 -13.96
C SER A 38 23.89 28.96 -13.65
N LEU A 39 22.81 28.20 -13.47
CA LEU A 39 21.49 28.68 -13.06
C LEU A 39 21.17 28.11 -11.67
N LEU A 40 21.04 28.98 -10.69
CA LEU A 40 20.71 28.64 -9.31
C LEU A 40 19.31 29.13 -8.96
N CYS A 41 18.41 28.21 -8.65
CA CYS A 41 17.08 28.51 -8.16
C CYS A 41 16.88 27.88 -6.77
N MET A 42 16.66 28.72 -5.76
CA MET A 42 16.37 28.29 -4.39
C MET A 42 15.22 29.13 -3.86
N SER A 43 13.98 28.75 -4.20
CA SER A 43 12.78 29.45 -3.73
C SER A 43 11.63 28.49 -3.49
N THR A 44 10.95 28.64 -2.36
CA THR A 44 9.73 27.88 -2.03
C THR A 44 8.55 28.18 -2.96
N SER A 45 8.62 29.28 -3.71
CA SER A 45 7.57 29.69 -4.67
C SER A 45 7.69 29.04 -6.05
N LEU A 46 8.82 28.41 -6.39
CA LEU A 46 9.11 28.01 -7.76
C LEU A 46 8.15 26.90 -8.25
N ARG A 47 7.92 25.84 -7.45
CA ARG A 47 6.96 24.71 -7.66
C ARG A 47 7.01 23.96 -9.00
N LYS A 48 7.59 24.54 -10.05
CA LYS A 48 7.73 24.08 -11.43
C LYS A 48 9.06 24.55 -11.99
N ILE A 49 9.61 23.81 -12.94
CA ILE A 49 10.85 24.19 -13.63
C ILE A 49 10.54 25.36 -14.58
N PRO A 50 11.34 26.43 -14.60
CA PRO A 50 11.16 27.53 -15.55
C PRO A 50 11.31 27.07 -17.01
N GLY A 51 10.48 27.58 -17.91
CA GLY A 51 10.54 27.21 -19.34
C GLY A 51 11.65 27.91 -20.14
N ASP A 52 11.96 29.16 -19.80
CA ASP A 52 12.86 30.01 -20.59
C ASP A 52 14.33 29.89 -20.15
N ILE A 53 14.81 28.67 -19.98
CA ILE A 53 16.20 28.41 -19.58
C ILE A 53 17.13 28.75 -20.77
N PRO A 54 18.15 29.63 -20.57
CA PRO A 54 19.10 29.98 -21.63
C PRO A 54 19.91 28.77 -22.13
N GLN A 55 20.21 28.75 -23.44
CA GLN A 55 20.84 27.61 -24.10
C GLN A 55 22.31 27.38 -23.70
N ASP A 56 22.97 28.42 -23.21
CA ASP A 56 24.38 28.42 -22.80
C ASP A 56 24.61 27.96 -21.36
N ILE A 57 23.54 27.62 -20.62
CA ILE A 57 23.64 27.09 -19.26
C ILE A 57 24.22 25.67 -19.29
N ARG A 58 25.34 25.50 -18.58
CA ARG A 58 26.01 24.19 -18.41
C ARG A 58 25.66 23.50 -17.10
N LYS A 59 25.17 24.26 -16.11
CA LYS A 59 24.84 23.75 -14.78
C LYS A 59 23.54 24.33 -14.27
N ILE A 60 22.61 23.46 -13.89
CA ILE A 60 21.33 23.86 -13.28
C ILE A 60 21.28 23.27 -11.88
N ARG A 61 21.02 24.12 -10.90
CA ARG A 61 20.80 23.73 -9.50
C ARG A 61 19.46 24.29 -9.04
N ILE A 62 18.49 23.40 -8.87
CA ILE A 62 17.16 23.72 -8.33
C ILE A 62 16.95 22.89 -7.08
N GLU A 63 17.15 23.50 -5.92
CA GLU A 63 17.06 22.81 -4.62
C GLU A 63 16.02 23.47 -3.73
N ASN A 64 15.43 22.70 -2.81
CA ASN A 64 14.47 23.20 -1.82
C ASN A 64 13.30 24.02 -2.44
N SER A 65 12.85 23.61 -3.63
CA SER A 65 11.89 24.37 -4.45
C SER A 65 10.54 23.68 -4.60
N HIS A 66 10.28 22.64 -3.80
CA HIS A 66 9.04 21.86 -3.76
C HIS A 66 8.55 21.35 -5.13
N LEU A 67 9.46 21.04 -6.06
CA LEU A 67 9.11 20.42 -7.33
C LEU A 67 8.46 19.06 -7.06
N THR A 68 7.35 18.75 -7.73
CA THR A 68 6.56 17.51 -7.51
C THR A 68 6.72 16.51 -8.64
N GLU A 69 7.03 16.98 -9.83
CA GLU A 69 7.20 16.16 -11.02
C GLU A 69 8.29 16.74 -11.91
N LEU A 70 8.85 15.88 -12.76
CA LEU A 70 9.74 16.29 -13.83
C LEU A 70 9.05 16.05 -15.18
N PRO A 71 8.39 17.09 -15.75
CA PRO A 71 7.61 16.95 -16.97
C PRO A 71 8.47 16.85 -18.22
N ARG A 72 7.84 16.46 -19.34
CA ARG A 72 8.48 16.38 -20.66
C ARG A 72 9.10 17.72 -21.04
N GLY A 73 10.31 17.67 -21.62
CA GLY A 73 10.92 18.85 -22.26
C GLY A 73 11.30 19.98 -21.30
N SER A 74 11.33 19.73 -19.98
CA SER A 74 11.68 20.72 -18.94
C SER A 74 13.02 21.41 -19.18
N PHE A 75 13.95 20.71 -19.86
CA PHE A 75 15.29 21.20 -20.17
C PHE A 75 15.61 21.18 -21.66
N SER A 76 14.58 21.14 -22.52
CA SER A 76 14.75 21.00 -23.99
C SER A 76 15.59 22.12 -24.62
N ASN A 77 15.56 23.33 -24.04
CA ASN A 77 16.36 24.46 -24.50
C ASN A 77 17.81 24.44 -23.98
N ALA A 78 18.14 23.64 -22.97
CA ALA A 78 19.46 23.60 -22.33
C ALA A 78 20.31 22.45 -22.90
N SER A 79 20.57 22.44 -24.21
CA SER A 79 21.30 21.35 -24.87
C SER A 79 22.76 21.22 -24.45
N ALA A 80 23.38 22.30 -23.94
CA ALA A 80 24.75 22.33 -23.43
C ALA A 80 24.87 21.93 -21.94
N LEU A 81 23.78 21.45 -21.34
CA LEU A 81 23.72 21.13 -19.92
C LEU A 81 24.57 19.89 -19.59
N GLU A 82 25.56 20.08 -18.71
CA GLU A 82 26.47 19.03 -18.25
C GLU A 82 26.13 18.56 -16.83
N TYR A 83 25.57 19.44 -15.99
CA TYR A 83 25.28 19.20 -14.58
C TYR A 83 23.84 19.58 -14.23
N LEU A 84 23.03 18.62 -13.78
CA LEU A 84 21.65 18.84 -13.37
C LEU A 84 21.42 18.37 -11.94
N TRP A 85 21.20 19.31 -11.03
CA TRP A 85 20.99 19.05 -9.61
C TRP A 85 19.58 19.47 -9.19
N LEU A 86 18.75 18.50 -8.82
CA LEU A 86 17.35 18.66 -8.44
C LEU A 86 17.09 18.16 -7.00
N ASN A 87 18.08 18.38 -6.15
CA ASN A 87 18.19 17.77 -4.82
C ASN A 87 17.16 18.35 -3.84
N PHE A 88 16.73 17.55 -2.87
CA PHE A 88 15.86 17.97 -1.77
C PHE A 88 14.58 18.69 -2.25
N ASN A 89 13.97 18.17 -3.31
CA ASN A 89 12.63 18.55 -3.75
C ASN A 89 11.61 17.50 -3.31
N ASN A 90 10.42 17.53 -3.91
CA ASN A 90 9.31 16.63 -3.59
C ASN A 90 8.94 15.76 -4.81
N ILE A 91 9.90 15.47 -5.70
CA ILE A 91 9.62 14.84 -6.99
C ILE A 91 9.15 13.41 -6.75
N THR A 92 7.96 13.08 -7.22
CA THR A 92 7.37 11.74 -7.12
C THR A 92 7.37 11.00 -8.45
N VAL A 93 7.31 11.73 -9.57
CA VAL A 93 7.18 11.17 -10.92
C VAL A 93 8.10 11.89 -11.90
N MET A 94 8.70 11.12 -12.80
CA MET A 94 9.53 11.60 -13.90
C MET A 94 8.97 11.09 -15.22
N HIS A 95 8.75 12.01 -16.17
CA HIS A 95 8.28 11.64 -17.51
C HIS A 95 9.39 10.96 -18.32
N LEU A 96 9.05 10.02 -19.21
CA LEU A 96 9.98 9.25 -20.06
C LEU A 96 10.80 10.06 -21.10
N LYS A 97 10.51 11.35 -21.23
CA LYS A 97 11.15 12.33 -22.14
C LYS A 97 11.51 13.61 -21.38
N SER A 98 11.77 13.46 -20.09
CA SER A 98 12.15 14.59 -19.23
C SER A 98 13.59 15.04 -19.49
N LEU A 99 14.47 14.12 -19.88
CA LEU A 99 15.87 14.37 -20.22
C LEU A 99 16.11 14.41 -21.74
N GLU A 100 15.05 14.56 -22.53
CA GLU A 100 15.12 14.62 -24.00
C GLU A 100 16.10 15.75 -24.42
N TYR A 101 17.02 15.43 -25.34
CA TYR A 101 18.07 16.32 -25.87
C TYR A 101 19.29 16.62 -24.97
N LEU A 102 19.39 16.05 -23.77
CA LEU A 102 20.50 16.29 -22.83
C LEU A 102 21.74 15.41 -23.10
N LYS A 103 22.29 15.48 -24.31
CA LYS A 103 23.36 14.59 -24.77
C LYS A 103 24.68 14.73 -24.01
N ASP A 104 24.97 15.95 -23.55
CA ASP A 104 26.19 16.31 -22.86
C ASP A 104 26.08 16.17 -21.33
N LEU A 105 24.92 15.73 -20.82
CA LEU A 105 24.70 15.59 -19.38
C LEU A 105 25.63 14.53 -18.79
N THR A 106 26.50 14.96 -17.89
CA THR A 106 27.51 14.11 -17.24
C THR A 106 27.11 13.72 -15.81
N GLU A 107 26.35 14.57 -15.14
CA GLU A 107 25.99 14.39 -13.74
C GLU A 107 24.52 14.76 -13.50
N LEU A 108 23.75 13.78 -13.01
CA LEU A 108 22.37 13.96 -12.60
C LEU A 108 22.23 13.62 -11.12
N ARG A 109 21.76 14.59 -10.36
CA ARG A 109 21.53 14.47 -8.93
C ARG A 109 20.06 14.69 -8.58
N LEU A 110 19.45 13.68 -7.98
CA LEU A 110 18.03 13.60 -7.62
C LEU A 110 17.85 13.19 -6.15
N GLN A 111 18.88 13.36 -5.32
CA GLN A 111 18.83 12.92 -3.93
C GLN A 111 17.80 13.67 -3.09
N GLY A 112 17.23 12.99 -2.11
CA GLY A 112 16.28 13.59 -1.17
C GLY A 112 14.93 13.94 -1.80
N ASN A 113 14.51 13.19 -2.83
CA ASN A 113 13.20 13.30 -3.45
C ASN A 113 12.26 12.18 -2.96
N LYS A 114 11.13 11.97 -3.63
CA LYS A 114 10.11 10.97 -3.27
C LYS A 114 9.85 9.99 -4.42
N LEU A 115 10.85 9.74 -5.26
CA LEU A 115 10.73 8.86 -6.42
C LEU A 115 10.55 7.40 -5.95
N SER A 116 9.44 6.78 -6.34
CA SER A 116 9.23 5.33 -6.16
C SER A 116 9.77 4.51 -7.33
N SER A 117 9.92 5.10 -8.50
CA SER A 117 10.58 4.50 -9.66
C SER A 117 11.19 5.58 -10.55
N VAL A 118 12.07 5.16 -11.47
CA VAL A 118 12.65 6.01 -12.52
C VAL A 118 12.42 5.32 -13.87
N PRO A 119 12.00 6.03 -14.93
CA PRO A 119 11.91 5.46 -16.27
C PRO A 119 13.32 5.24 -16.84
N TRP A 120 13.95 4.11 -16.54
CA TRP A 120 15.36 3.82 -16.91
C TRP A 120 15.68 3.98 -18.41
N THR A 121 14.68 3.83 -19.28
CA THR A 121 14.82 4.07 -20.72
C THR A 121 15.11 5.54 -21.05
N THR A 122 14.74 6.50 -20.19
CA THR A 122 14.99 7.93 -20.40
C THR A 122 16.49 8.26 -20.46
N PHE A 123 17.35 7.40 -19.89
CA PHE A 123 18.79 7.61 -19.88
C PHE A 123 19.45 7.34 -21.24
N GLN A 124 18.70 6.80 -22.21
CA GLN A 124 19.13 6.77 -23.62
C GLN A 124 19.41 8.17 -24.18
N ASP A 125 18.68 9.19 -23.69
CA ASP A 125 18.86 10.58 -24.11
C ASP A 125 20.09 11.24 -23.45
N THR A 126 20.73 10.58 -22.48
CA THR A 126 21.90 11.06 -21.73
C THR A 126 23.11 10.10 -21.85
N PRO A 127 23.65 9.87 -23.05
CA PRO A 127 24.73 8.89 -23.28
C PRO A 127 26.05 9.25 -22.61
N ALA A 128 26.28 10.53 -22.26
CA ALA A 128 27.49 10.99 -21.59
C ALA A 128 27.44 10.83 -20.06
N LEU A 129 26.32 10.36 -19.48
CA LEU A 129 26.11 10.36 -18.03
C LEU A 129 27.10 9.45 -17.31
N LYS A 130 27.83 10.04 -16.35
CA LYS A 130 28.84 9.38 -15.51
C LYS A 130 28.39 9.22 -14.07
N ILE A 131 27.62 10.18 -13.55
CA ILE A 131 27.20 10.24 -12.16
C ILE A 131 25.68 10.29 -12.09
N LEU A 132 25.09 9.31 -11.40
CA LEU A 132 23.66 9.26 -11.10
C LEU A 132 23.48 9.08 -9.59
N ASP A 133 22.98 10.12 -8.93
CA ASP A 133 22.67 10.12 -7.50
C ASP A 133 21.15 10.06 -7.30
N LEU A 134 20.67 8.92 -6.79
CA LEU A 134 19.28 8.63 -6.45
C LEU A 134 19.10 8.38 -4.95
N LYS A 135 20.07 8.80 -4.12
CA LYS A 135 20.05 8.60 -2.67
C LYS A 135 18.82 9.22 -2.00
N TYR A 136 18.36 8.65 -0.89
CA TYR A 136 17.22 9.20 -0.12
C TYR A 136 15.97 9.39 -0.99
N ASN A 137 15.61 8.36 -1.74
CA ASN A 137 14.34 8.26 -2.47
C ASN A 137 13.51 7.11 -1.90
N ARG A 138 12.53 6.61 -2.66
CA ARG A 138 11.60 5.54 -2.27
C ARG A 138 11.62 4.38 -3.28
N LEU A 139 12.74 4.18 -3.98
CA LEU A 139 12.87 3.13 -4.98
C LEU A 139 12.78 1.76 -4.30
N ASP A 140 11.83 0.94 -4.70
CA ASP A 140 11.58 -0.40 -4.15
C ASP A 140 12.04 -1.53 -5.09
N VAL A 141 12.10 -1.24 -6.40
CA VAL A 141 12.50 -2.18 -7.44
C VAL A 141 13.59 -1.58 -8.34
N LEU A 142 14.64 -2.36 -8.59
CA LEU A 142 15.64 -2.10 -9.63
C LEU A 142 15.51 -3.16 -10.74
N PRO A 143 15.05 -2.79 -11.95
CA PRO A 143 14.91 -3.73 -13.06
C PRO A 143 16.25 -4.34 -13.52
N GLU A 144 16.21 -5.60 -13.97
CA GLU A 144 17.40 -6.36 -14.38
C GLU A 144 18.24 -5.67 -15.47
N HIS A 145 17.56 -4.97 -16.38
CA HIS A 145 18.19 -4.32 -17.54
C HIS A 145 18.30 -2.79 -17.38
N ALA A 146 18.13 -2.25 -16.17
CA ALA A 146 18.19 -0.81 -15.92
C ALA A 146 19.50 -0.17 -16.39
N LEU A 147 20.64 -0.82 -16.10
CA LEU A 147 21.98 -0.29 -16.37
C LEU A 147 22.41 -0.41 -17.85
N ARG A 148 21.60 -1.09 -18.69
CA ARG A 148 21.85 -1.17 -20.15
C ARG A 148 21.81 0.21 -20.81
N TYR A 149 21.00 1.13 -20.28
CA TYR A 149 20.85 2.48 -20.80
C TYR A 149 21.89 3.47 -20.24
N LEU A 150 22.81 2.99 -19.40
CA LEU A 150 23.81 3.79 -18.69
C LEU A 150 25.23 3.25 -18.91
N PRO A 151 25.68 3.16 -20.18
CA PRO A 151 26.92 2.47 -20.55
C PRO A 151 28.20 3.23 -20.17
N ASN A 152 28.13 4.52 -19.82
CA ASN A 152 29.28 5.32 -19.39
C ASN A 152 29.24 5.68 -17.89
N LEU A 153 28.29 5.11 -17.15
CA LEU A 153 28.07 5.42 -15.75
C LEU A 153 29.24 4.88 -14.91
N THR A 154 29.85 5.74 -14.11
CA THR A 154 30.97 5.44 -13.22
C THR A 154 30.60 5.63 -11.74
N TYR A 155 29.45 6.22 -11.44
CA TYR A 155 28.98 6.40 -10.07
C TYR A 155 27.46 6.25 -10.02
N LEU A 156 26.99 5.33 -9.18
CA LEU A 156 25.58 5.09 -8.92
C LEU A 156 25.33 5.04 -7.41
N ASP A 157 24.57 6.00 -6.90
CA ASP A 157 24.10 5.99 -5.52
C ASP A 157 22.61 5.63 -5.45
N LEU A 158 22.33 4.46 -4.91
CA LEU A 158 20.99 3.94 -4.60
C LEU A 158 20.80 3.75 -3.09
N SER A 159 21.68 4.32 -2.26
CA SER A 159 21.60 4.20 -0.81
C SER A 159 20.37 4.91 -0.24
N SER A 160 19.93 4.47 0.94
CA SER A 160 18.77 5.06 1.62
C SER A 160 17.49 5.07 0.76
N ASN A 161 17.20 3.93 0.10
CA ASN A 161 15.98 3.69 -0.66
C ASN A 161 15.15 2.57 0.00
N GLN A 162 14.22 1.96 -0.73
CA GLN A 162 13.33 0.90 -0.26
C GLN A 162 13.61 -0.44 -0.97
N LEU A 163 14.82 -0.63 -1.50
CA LEU A 163 15.20 -1.84 -2.23
C LEU A 163 15.24 -3.03 -1.28
N THR A 164 14.50 -4.08 -1.62
CA THR A 164 14.36 -5.28 -0.77
C THR A 164 15.08 -6.49 -1.35
N VAL A 165 14.93 -6.73 -2.66
CA VAL A 165 15.55 -7.83 -3.40
C VAL A 165 16.04 -7.34 -4.75
N ILE A 166 17.26 -7.73 -5.12
CA ILE A 166 17.87 -7.40 -6.42
C ILE A 166 18.54 -8.66 -6.97
N SER A 167 18.48 -8.84 -8.31
CA SER A 167 19.25 -9.88 -8.98
C SER A 167 20.72 -9.51 -9.06
N ARG A 168 21.61 -10.49 -8.88
CA ARG A 168 23.05 -10.32 -9.16
C ARG A 168 23.31 -9.83 -10.58
N ASP A 169 22.47 -10.23 -11.53
CA ASP A 169 22.71 -10.02 -12.95
C ASP A 169 22.70 -8.54 -13.34
N VAL A 170 22.02 -7.68 -12.57
CA VAL A 170 22.03 -6.22 -12.75
C VAL A 170 23.46 -5.68 -12.76
N PHE A 171 24.24 -6.02 -11.73
CA PHE A 171 25.60 -5.48 -11.55
C PHE A 171 26.66 -6.36 -12.21
N TYR A 172 26.39 -7.65 -12.42
CA TYR A 172 27.27 -8.52 -13.20
C TYR A 172 27.32 -8.09 -14.68
N ASN A 173 26.19 -7.72 -15.26
CA ASN A 173 26.10 -7.28 -16.66
C ASN A 173 26.53 -5.83 -16.88
N TRP A 174 26.61 -5.01 -15.81
CA TRP A 174 26.94 -3.60 -15.94
C TRP A 174 28.31 -3.34 -16.61
N PRO A 175 29.43 -3.96 -16.17
CA PRO A 175 30.70 -3.84 -16.88
C PRO A 175 30.68 -4.40 -18.31
N VAL A 176 29.80 -5.36 -18.60
CA VAL A 176 29.65 -5.94 -19.95
C VAL A 176 29.07 -4.89 -20.90
N TYR A 177 28.05 -4.14 -20.47
CA TYR A 177 27.46 -3.06 -21.27
C TYR A 177 28.46 -1.93 -21.55
N GLN A 178 29.35 -1.63 -20.60
CA GLN A 178 30.45 -0.66 -20.79
C GLN A 178 31.43 -1.14 -21.88
N LYS A 179 31.84 -2.42 -21.83
CA LYS A 179 32.73 -3.02 -22.85
C LYS A 179 32.14 -3.04 -24.26
N THR A 180 30.85 -3.39 -24.40
CA THR A 180 30.22 -3.49 -25.72
C THR A 180 30.21 -2.15 -26.45
N GLN A 181 30.02 -1.02 -25.74
CA GLN A 181 30.15 0.30 -26.36
C GLN A 181 31.59 0.70 -26.66
N GLN A 182 32.55 0.35 -25.79
CA GLN A 182 33.96 0.67 -26.01
C GLN A 182 34.59 -0.15 -27.15
N SER A 183 34.07 -1.33 -27.46
CA SER A 183 34.51 -2.13 -28.62
C SER A 183 34.32 -1.41 -29.95
N GLU A 184 33.41 -0.44 -30.05
CA GLU A 184 33.23 0.43 -31.22
C GLU A 184 34.19 1.63 -31.23
N ARG A 185 34.84 1.93 -30.10
CA ARG A 185 35.72 3.08 -29.89
C ARG A 185 37.01 2.67 -29.17
N LYS A 186 37.93 2.05 -29.91
CA LYS A 186 39.38 1.94 -29.65
C LYS A 186 39.80 1.68 -28.18
N MET A 187 39.76 0.42 -27.76
CA MET A 187 40.45 -0.20 -26.60
C MET A 187 40.95 0.74 -25.47
N GLU A 188 40.04 1.51 -24.86
CA GLU A 188 40.29 2.20 -23.60
C GLU A 188 40.01 1.24 -22.42
N ALA A 189 40.75 1.40 -21.33
CA ALA A 189 40.54 0.64 -20.11
C ALA A 189 39.11 0.87 -19.57
N ILE A 190 38.49 -0.20 -19.06
CA ILE A 190 37.15 -0.11 -18.43
C ILE A 190 37.28 0.78 -17.21
N SER A 191 36.47 1.84 -17.15
CA SER A 191 36.45 2.73 -15.99
C SER A 191 35.88 2.01 -14.77
N ASN A 192 36.50 2.22 -13.62
CA ASN A 192 35.94 1.74 -12.35
C ASN A 192 34.60 2.42 -12.08
N ALA A 193 33.64 1.66 -11.56
CA ALA A 193 32.31 2.11 -11.26
C ALA A 193 32.02 1.99 -9.76
N VAL A 194 31.72 3.12 -9.12
CA VAL A 194 31.40 3.20 -7.69
C VAL A 194 29.90 2.98 -7.49
N LEU A 195 29.55 2.11 -6.54
CA LEU A 195 28.19 1.72 -6.24
C LEU A 195 27.88 1.87 -4.75
N ALA A 196 26.83 2.62 -4.42
CA ALA A 196 26.32 2.75 -3.05
C ALA A 196 24.91 2.14 -2.93
N LEU A 197 24.76 1.26 -1.93
CA LEU A 197 23.56 0.43 -1.73
C LEU A 197 23.15 0.30 -0.25
N HIS A 198 23.90 0.95 0.65
CA HIS A 198 23.64 0.88 2.09
C HIS A 198 22.29 1.51 2.45
N ASP A 199 21.81 1.24 3.67
CA ASP A 199 20.53 1.77 4.19
C ASP A 199 19.31 1.43 3.32
N ASN A 200 19.28 0.22 2.75
CA ASN A 200 18.11 -0.34 2.09
C ASN A 200 17.53 -1.50 2.93
N PRO A 201 16.19 -1.71 2.92
CA PRO A 201 15.53 -2.75 3.71
C PRO A 201 15.68 -4.15 3.09
N TRP A 202 16.91 -4.64 2.97
CA TRP A 202 17.21 -5.92 2.33
C TRP A 202 16.49 -7.11 3.00
N ILE A 203 15.74 -7.88 2.20
CA ILE A 203 15.09 -9.12 2.64
C ILE A 203 16.03 -10.29 2.33
N CYS A 204 16.75 -10.76 3.34
CA CYS A 204 17.75 -11.83 3.24
C CYS A 204 17.12 -13.24 3.31
N ASP A 205 16.23 -13.52 2.37
CA ASP A 205 15.73 -14.86 2.07
C ASP A 205 16.46 -15.46 0.86
N CYS A 206 16.01 -16.62 0.39
CA CYS A 206 16.64 -17.32 -0.72
C CYS A 206 16.71 -16.52 -2.03
N ARG A 207 15.83 -15.52 -2.25
CA ARG A 207 15.79 -14.70 -3.48
C ARG A 207 17.01 -13.79 -3.58
N LEU A 208 17.52 -13.33 -2.44
CA LEU A 208 18.70 -12.46 -2.37
C LEU A 208 20.03 -13.22 -2.45
N ARG A 209 19.99 -14.57 -2.47
CA ARG A 209 21.18 -15.42 -2.43
C ARG A 209 22.25 -15.03 -3.44
N GLY A 210 21.86 -14.90 -4.71
CA GLY A 210 22.81 -14.56 -5.78
C GLY A 210 23.46 -13.20 -5.56
N PHE A 211 22.70 -12.23 -5.08
CA PHE A 211 23.18 -10.88 -4.82
C PHE A 211 24.10 -10.82 -3.59
N VAL A 212 23.78 -11.51 -2.49
CA VAL A 212 24.69 -11.64 -1.35
C VAL A 212 26.02 -12.27 -1.77
N GLN A 213 25.98 -13.31 -2.60
CA GLN A 213 27.20 -13.93 -3.14
C GLN A 213 28.01 -12.96 -4.01
N PHE A 214 27.35 -12.13 -4.81
CA PHE A 214 28.00 -11.07 -5.58
C PHE A 214 28.71 -10.06 -4.67
N ILE A 215 28.03 -9.53 -3.66
CA ILE A 215 28.61 -8.56 -2.72
C ILE A 215 29.84 -9.15 -2.01
N LYS A 216 29.80 -10.43 -1.62
CA LYS A 216 30.95 -11.12 -1.01
C LYS A 216 32.16 -11.28 -1.94
N SER A 217 31.94 -11.31 -3.25
CA SER A 217 32.98 -11.58 -4.27
C SER A 217 33.29 -10.37 -5.16
N VAL A 218 32.67 -9.22 -4.86
CA VAL A 218 32.81 -8.02 -5.67
C VAL A 218 34.26 -7.54 -5.69
N SER A 219 34.71 -7.17 -6.87
CA SER A 219 36.06 -6.68 -7.13
C SER A 219 36.01 -5.70 -8.32
N PRO A 220 37.07 -4.91 -8.56
CA PRO A 220 37.13 -4.02 -9.71
C PRO A 220 36.75 -4.74 -11.02
N PRO A 221 35.94 -4.10 -11.89
CA PRO A 221 35.72 -2.65 -11.97
C PRO A 221 34.61 -2.11 -11.06
N VAL A 222 33.82 -2.94 -10.37
CA VAL A 222 32.77 -2.44 -9.47
C VAL A 222 33.33 -2.27 -8.06
N ILE A 223 33.21 -1.06 -7.51
CA ILE A 223 33.72 -0.70 -6.18
C ILE A 223 32.53 -0.30 -5.32
N LEU A 224 32.32 -0.99 -4.20
CA LEU A 224 31.28 -0.62 -3.24
C LEU A 224 31.75 0.58 -2.41
N MET A 225 30.95 1.63 -2.36
CA MET A 225 31.19 2.78 -1.48
C MET A 225 31.12 2.38 -0.01
N ASN A 226 30.23 1.42 0.31
CA ASN A 226 30.13 0.81 1.62
C ASN A 226 29.89 -0.70 1.45
N SER A 227 30.80 -1.52 1.96
CA SER A 227 30.73 -2.98 1.90
C SER A 227 29.88 -3.60 3.01
N TYR A 228 29.52 -2.84 4.05
CA TYR A 228 28.80 -3.32 5.23
C TYR A 228 27.28 -3.29 5.03
N LEU A 229 26.79 -3.99 4.00
CA LEU A 229 25.35 -4.17 3.79
C LEU A 229 24.77 -5.12 4.84
N THR A 230 23.59 -4.78 5.37
CA THR A 230 22.91 -5.54 6.43
C THR A 230 21.52 -5.99 6.01
N CYS A 231 21.08 -7.11 6.56
CA CYS A 231 19.72 -7.60 6.39
C CYS A 231 18.74 -6.82 7.26
N SER A 232 17.57 -6.46 6.72
CA SER A 232 16.46 -5.86 7.48
C SER A 232 15.42 -6.89 7.89
N SER A 233 15.23 -7.90 7.05
CA SER A 233 14.27 -8.98 7.23
C SER A 233 14.89 -10.29 6.71
N PRO A 234 14.44 -11.47 7.15
CA PRO A 234 13.49 -11.73 8.23
C PRO A 234 14.04 -11.39 9.62
N LYS A 235 13.19 -11.31 10.64
CA LYS A 235 13.55 -10.87 12.02
C LYS A 235 14.76 -11.60 12.60
N PHE A 236 14.91 -12.90 12.31
CA PHE A 236 16.03 -13.72 12.81
C PHE A 236 17.38 -13.41 12.13
N ARG A 237 17.38 -12.68 11.01
CA ARG A 237 18.58 -12.18 10.31
C ARG A 237 18.71 -10.66 10.33
N ALA A 238 17.76 -9.95 10.91
CA ALA A 238 17.80 -8.50 10.99
C ALA A 238 19.09 -8.02 11.68
N GLY A 239 19.78 -7.07 11.06
CA GLY A 239 21.05 -6.52 11.53
C GLY A 239 22.31 -7.32 11.15
N LYS A 240 22.19 -8.55 10.61
CA LYS A 240 23.35 -9.34 10.17
C LYS A 240 23.96 -8.77 8.89
N PHE A 241 25.29 -8.75 8.81
CA PHE A 241 26.00 -8.31 7.61
C PHE A 241 25.95 -9.36 6.51
N PHE A 242 25.93 -8.92 5.26
CA PHE A 242 25.90 -9.82 4.10
C PHE A 242 27.06 -10.82 4.11
N HIS A 243 28.25 -10.42 4.55
CA HIS A 243 29.44 -11.27 4.65
C HIS A 243 29.26 -12.44 5.63
N GLU A 244 28.46 -12.26 6.67
CA GLU A 244 28.20 -13.24 7.74
C GLU A 244 27.03 -14.18 7.43
N VAL A 245 26.20 -13.86 6.43
CA VAL A 245 24.98 -14.60 6.13
C VAL A 245 25.21 -15.58 4.99
N GLU A 246 24.70 -16.80 5.15
CA GLU A 246 24.66 -17.82 4.09
C GLU A 246 23.21 -18.14 3.72
N LEU A 247 22.85 -17.84 2.48
CA LEU A 247 21.49 -18.00 1.97
C LEU A 247 21.38 -19.32 1.18
N LYS A 248 20.36 -20.13 1.52
CA LYS A 248 20.02 -21.37 0.81
C LYS A 248 19.27 -21.07 -0.50
N SER A 249 19.21 -22.07 -1.39
CA SER A 249 18.37 -22.02 -2.60
C SER A 249 16.89 -21.89 -2.25
N CYS A 250 16.11 -21.28 -3.14
CA CYS A 250 14.65 -21.30 -3.00
C CYS A 250 14.11 -22.71 -3.22
N MET A 251 13.04 -23.03 -2.50
CA MET A 251 12.41 -24.33 -2.38
C MET A 251 10.89 -24.18 -2.41
N LYS A 252 10.23 -25.01 -3.23
CA LYS A 252 8.78 -25.16 -3.21
C LYS A 252 8.31 -25.61 -1.83
N PRO A 253 7.20 -25.08 -1.28
CA PRO A 253 6.74 -25.50 0.02
C PRO A 253 6.38 -26.99 0.05
N LEU A 254 6.64 -27.62 1.19
CA LEU A 254 6.26 -28.98 1.55
C LEU A 254 5.36 -28.90 2.78
N THR A 255 4.16 -29.46 2.69
CA THR A 255 3.19 -29.53 3.79
C THR A 255 3.16 -30.92 4.36
N SER A 256 3.20 -31.05 5.68
CA SER A 256 2.96 -32.28 6.42
C SER A 256 1.99 -32.00 7.58
N SER A 257 1.18 -32.99 7.94
CA SER A 257 0.29 -32.92 9.11
C SER A 257 0.80 -33.88 10.18
N LEU A 258 0.66 -33.53 11.47
CA LEU A 258 0.97 -34.48 12.55
C LEU A 258 -0.01 -35.66 12.53
N ASP A 259 -1.29 -35.37 12.36
CA ASP A 259 -2.36 -36.35 12.26
C ASP A 259 -3.13 -36.14 10.95
N SER A 260 -3.23 -37.17 10.11
CA SER A 260 -4.00 -37.13 8.86
C SER A 260 -5.48 -37.47 9.07
N ASN A 261 -5.80 -38.19 10.15
CA ASN A 261 -7.17 -38.61 10.49
C ASN A 261 -7.42 -38.39 11.99
N LEU A 262 -8.36 -37.51 12.32
CA LEU A 262 -8.71 -37.15 13.69
C LEU A 262 -10.13 -37.63 14.01
N THR A 263 -10.31 -38.24 15.19
CA THR A 263 -11.63 -38.63 15.71
C THR A 263 -11.88 -37.92 17.03
N VAL A 264 -12.98 -37.17 17.11
CA VAL A 264 -13.28 -36.30 18.26
C VAL A 264 -14.76 -36.43 18.65
N HIS A 265 -15.07 -36.36 19.94
CA HIS A 265 -16.46 -36.34 20.40
C HIS A 265 -17.06 -34.93 20.29
N VAL A 266 -18.37 -34.88 20.02
CA VAL A 266 -19.14 -33.63 19.98
C VAL A 266 -18.90 -32.81 21.27
N GLY A 267 -18.65 -31.52 21.12
CA GLY A 267 -18.44 -30.56 22.22
C GLY A 267 -16.99 -30.41 22.69
N LEU A 268 -16.05 -31.25 22.21
CA LEU A 268 -14.62 -31.11 22.53
C LEU A 268 -13.92 -30.15 21.57
N ASN A 269 -12.83 -29.55 22.03
CA ASN A 269 -11.96 -28.71 21.20
C ASN A 269 -11.01 -29.57 20.38
N VAL A 270 -10.82 -29.24 19.11
CA VAL A 270 -9.84 -29.90 18.23
C VAL A 270 -8.89 -28.86 17.63
N THR A 271 -7.61 -29.22 17.58
CA THR A 271 -6.57 -28.43 16.94
C THR A 271 -5.92 -29.26 15.84
N MET A 272 -6.06 -28.82 14.60
CA MET A 272 -5.40 -29.41 13.45
C MET A 272 -4.09 -28.69 13.19
N VAL A 273 -2.99 -29.44 13.07
CA VAL A 273 -1.65 -28.88 12.90
C VAL A 273 -1.09 -29.24 11.53
N CYS A 274 -0.64 -28.22 10.81
CA CYS A 274 0.04 -28.30 9.53
C CYS A 274 1.44 -27.72 9.66
N LEU A 275 2.45 -28.56 9.47
CA LEU A 275 3.84 -28.16 9.34
C LEU A 275 4.12 -27.84 7.87
N VAL A 276 4.75 -26.70 7.64
CA VAL A 276 5.09 -26.23 6.30
C VAL A 276 6.56 -25.89 6.27
N GLU A 277 7.28 -26.48 5.34
CA GLU A 277 8.69 -26.21 5.09
C GLU A 277 8.85 -25.60 3.70
N GLY A 278 9.44 -24.41 3.57
CA GLY A 278 9.57 -23.75 2.28
C GLY A 278 10.39 -22.46 2.35
N SER A 279 11.05 -22.12 1.24
CA SER A 279 11.87 -20.92 1.13
C SER A 279 11.63 -20.23 -0.23
N PRO A 280 11.16 -18.97 -0.29
CA PRO A 280 10.92 -18.07 0.83
C PRO A 280 9.67 -18.49 1.60
N SER A 281 9.49 -17.86 2.77
CA SER A 281 8.36 -18.12 3.67
C SER A 281 7.03 -18.17 2.90
N PRO A 282 6.34 -19.32 2.86
CA PRO A 282 5.11 -19.46 2.10
C PRO A 282 3.91 -18.81 2.80
N ALA A 283 2.92 -18.40 2.03
CA ALA A 283 1.59 -18.08 2.54
C ALA A 283 0.84 -19.39 2.83
N VAL A 284 0.22 -19.51 4.00
CA VAL A 284 -0.48 -20.72 4.45
C VAL A 284 -1.92 -20.38 4.79
N TRP A 285 -2.86 -21.18 4.30
CA TRP A 285 -4.29 -21.03 4.58
C TRP A 285 -4.99 -22.39 4.62
N TRP A 286 -6.14 -22.42 5.28
CA TRP A 286 -6.97 -23.61 5.41
C TRP A 286 -8.24 -23.50 4.57
N THR A 287 -8.68 -24.62 4.02
CA THR A 287 -9.94 -24.72 3.26
C THR A 287 -10.74 -25.92 3.77
N TYR A 288 -12.07 -25.79 3.81
CA TYR A 288 -12.99 -26.85 4.24
C TYR A 288 -14.26 -26.76 3.38
N GLY A 289 -14.50 -27.79 2.56
CA GLY A 289 -15.66 -27.85 1.66
C GLY A 289 -15.80 -26.68 0.65
N LEU A 290 -16.95 -26.63 -0.03
CA LEU A 290 -17.38 -25.53 -0.92
C LEU A 290 -18.30 -24.52 -0.20
N LYS A 291 -18.41 -24.59 1.13
CA LYS A 291 -19.30 -23.75 1.94
C LYS A 291 -18.49 -22.86 2.87
N HIS A 292 -18.97 -21.63 3.05
CA HIS A 292 -18.34 -20.63 3.92
C HIS A 292 -17.99 -21.21 5.30
N LEU A 293 -16.73 -21.05 5.67
CA LEU A 293 -16.20 -21.40 6.99
C LEU A 293 -16.97 -20.64 8.08
N ARG A 294 -17.38 -21.32 9.15
CA ARG A 294 -17.57 -20.67 10.44
C ARG A 294 -16.23 -20.01 10.81
N ALA A 295 -16.21 -18.86 11.50
CA ALA A 295 -14.95 -18.18 11.82
C ALA A 295 -14.08 -19.07 12.73
N PHE A 296 -13.17 -19.85 12.14
CA PHE A 296 -12.21 -20.68 12.85
C PHE A 296 -10.95 -19.88 13.16
N ASN A 297 -10.35 -20.10 14.33
CA ASN A 297 -9.14 -19.40 14.71
C ASN A 297 -7.94 -20.12 14.08
N VAL A 298 -7.13 -19.38 13.31
CA VAL A 298 -5.90 -19.88 12.69
C VAL A 298 -4.72 -19.12 13.26
N SER A 299 -3.78 -19.84 13.85
CA SER A 299 -2.50 -19.29 14.31
C SER A 299 -1.33 -19.90 13.55
N THR A 300 -0.39 -19.06 13.13
CA THR A 300 0.80 -19.48 12.40
C THR A 300 2.05 -19.02 13.14
N THR A 301 2.95 -19.95 13.44
CA THR A 301 4.19 -19.72 14.19
C THR A 301 5.41 -20.23 13.42
N HIS A 302 6.55 -19.55 13.52
CA HIS A 302 7.80 -20.00 12.91
C HIS A 302 8.56 -20.90 13.90
N ILE A 303 8.90 -22.12 13.48
CA ILE A 303 9.72 -23.07 14.26
C ILE A 303 11.21 -22.87 13.92
N SER A 304 11.51 -22.72 12.63
CA SER A 304 12.88 -22.54 12.11
C SER A 304 12.89 -21.46 11.01
N GLU A 305 14.04 -21.24 10.38
CA GLU A 305 14.16 -20.30 9.25
C GLU A 305 13.24 -20.66 8.08
N ASP A 306 13.13 -21.96 7.77
CA ASP A 306 12.39 -22.49 6.62
C ASP A 306 11.10 -23.24 7.04
N THR A 307 10.90 -23.50 8.33
CA THR A 307 9.77 -24.29 8.87
C THR A 307 8.80 -23.44 9.69
N MET A 308 7.52 -23.51 9.34
CA MET A 308 6.41 -22.87 10.07
C MET A 308 5.34 -23.91 10.45
N LYS A 309 4.62 -23.62 11.52
CA LYS A 309 3.51 -24.41 12.05
C LYS A 309 2.24 -23.59 11.97
N SER A 310 1.24 -24.07 11.24
CA SER A 310 -0.10 -23.50 11.18
C SER A 310 -1.07 -24.39 11.96
N GLU A 311 -1.87 -23.79 12.83
CA GLU A 311 -2.80 -24.47 13.72
C GLU A 311 -4.20 -23.92 13.50
N LEU A 312 -5.13 -24.81 13.13
CA LEU A 312 -6.55 -24.51 12.97
C LEU A 312 -7.30 -25.05 14.18
N VAL A 313 -7.91 -24.16 14.95
CA VAL A 313 -8.64 -24.50 16.17
C VAL A 313 -10.14 -24.42 15.94
N ILE A 314 -10.84 -25.52 16.18
CA ILE A 314 -12.30 -25.58 16.23
C ILE A 314 -12.73 -25.70 17.69
N PRO A 315 -13.28 -24.61 18.28
CA PRO A 315 -13.80 -24.66 19.63
C PRO A 315 -15.15 -25.39 19.64
N SER A 316 -15.32 -26.37 20.52
CA SER A 316 -16.56 -27.15 20.67
C SER A 316 -17.10 -27.73 19.36
N THR A 317 -16.56 -28.88 18.96
CA THR A 317 -16.89 -29.59 17.72
C THR A 317 -18.39 -29.92 17.59
N HIS A 318 -18.95 -29.65 16.41
CA HIS A 318 -20.32 -30.00 16.03
C HIS A 318 -20.34 -31.02 14.89
N ILE A 319 -21.39 -31.83 14.76
CA ILE A 319 -21.47 -32.89 13.72
C ILE A 319 -21.28 -32.32 12.30
N MET A 320 -21.70 -31.07 12.07
CA MET A 320 -21.50 -30.38 10.79
C MET A 320 -20.04 -30.01 10.50
N ASP A 321 -19.14 -30.04 11.47
CA ASP A 321 -17.71 -29.75 11.28
C ASP A 321 -16.94 -30.97 10.73
N GLU A 322 -17.60 -32.13 10.62
CA GLU A 322 -17.02 -33.33 10.01
C GLU A 322 -16.67 -33.09 8.54
N GLY A 323 -15.49 -33.54 8.12
CA GLY A 323 -15.06 -33.46 6.73
C GLY A 323 -13.55 -33.30 6.57
N ASN A 324 -13.15 -32.89 5.37
CA ASN A 324 -11.75 -32.81 4.96
C ASN A 324 -11.27 -31.36 5.00
N TYR A 325 -10.32 -31.10 5.89
CA TYR A 325 -9.66 -29.82 6.05
C TYR A 325 -8.35 -29.84 5.28
N THR A 326 -8.21 -28.95 4.30
CA THR A 326 -7.02 -28.88 3.46
C THR A 326 -6.18 -27.67 3.86
N CYS A 327 -4.98 -27.93 4.41
CA CYS A 327 -3.96 -26.92 4.61
C CYS A 327 -3.20 -26.73 3.30
N THR A 328 -3.25 -25.54 2.74
CA THR A 328 -2.52 -25.18 1.51
C THR A 328 -1.42 -24.19 1.83
N ALA A 329 -0.24 -24.42 1.27
CA ALA A 329 0.90 -23.52 1.36
C ALA A 329 1.40 -23.17 -0.03
N ALA A 330 1.71 -21.88 -0.26
CA ALA A 330 2.23 -21.42 -1.54
C ALA A 330 3.32 -20.36 -1.39
N ASN A 331 4.35 -20.48 -2.22
CA ASN A 331 5.30 -19.40 -2.50
C ASN A 331 5.46 -19.25 -4.04
N PHE A 332 6.35 -18.36 -4.48
CA PHE A 332 6.52 -18.10 -5.91
C PHE A 332 7.10 -19.27 -6.72
N ILE A 333 7.66 -20.30 -6.06
CA ILE A 333 8.13 -21.54 -6.70
C ILE A 333 6.96 -22.50 -6.97
N GLY A 334 5.94 -22.48 -6.12
CA GLY A 334 4.72 -23.25 -6.33
C GLY A 334 3.87 -23.45 -5.07
N ASN A 335 2.87 -24.30 -5.18
CA ASN A 335 1.93 -24.63 -4.12
C ASN A 335 1.95 -26.12 -3.74
N THR A 336 1.59 -26.41 -2.50
CA THR A 336 1.38 -27.76 -2.00
C THR A 336 0.23 -27.76 -1.01
N SER A 337 -0.36 -28.92 -0.78
CA SER A 337 -1.48 -29.05 0.15
C SER A 337 -1.47 -30.40 0.84
N THR A 338 -1.85 -30.41 2.12
CA THR A 338 -2.13 -31.63 2.87
C THR A 338 -3.56 -31.63 3.37
N ILE A 339 -4.17 -32.81 3.43
CA ILE A 339 -5.57 -33.00 3.82
C ILE A 339 -5.61 -33.70 5.17
N ILE A 340 -6.42 -33.18 6.08
CA ILE A 340 -6.71 -33.75 7.39
C ILE A 340 -8.20 -34.08 7.46
N SER A 341 -8.53 -35.34 7.72
CA SER A 341 -9.91 -35.80 7.82
C SER A 341 -10.38 -35.77 9.28
N LEU A 342 -11.40 -34.97 9.58
CA LEU A 342 -12.01 -34.89 10.91
C LEU A 342 -13.30 -35.71 10.94
N LYS A 343 -13.40 -36.65 11.89
CA LYS A 343 -14.57 -37.49 12.16
C LYS A 343 -15.13 -37.19 13.54
N ILE A 344 -16.46 -37.01 13.63
CA ILE A 344 -17.09 -36.58 14.88
C ILE A 344 -18.02 -37.67 15.41
N GLN A 345 -17.75 -38.11 16.64
CA GLN A 345 -18.52 -39.17 17.28
C GLN A 345 -19.63 -38.57 18.16
N ALA A 346 -20.89 -38.89 17.81
CA ALA A 346 -22.03 -38.60 18.66
C ALA A 346 -22.06 -39.54 19.89
N PRO A 347 -22.54 -39.06 21.05
CA PRO A 347 -22.76 -39.94 22.20
C PRO A 347 -23.82 -41.01 21.87
N ARG A 348 -23.54 -42.27 22.22
CA ARG A 348 -24.50 -43.38 22.06
C ARG A 348 -25.70 -43.13 22.98
N MET A 349 -26.87 -42.81 22.41
CA MET A 349 -28.14 -42.92 23.12
C MET A 349 -28.61 -44.38 23.13
N VAL A 350 -28.72 -44.97 24.31
CA VAL A 350 -29.46 -46.21 24.52
C VAL A 350 -30.95 -45.87 24.37
N ALA A 351 -31.56 -46.34 23.29
CA ALA A 351 -32.98 -46.10 23.01
C ALA A 351 -33.84 -46.90 24.01
N SER A 352 -34.56 -46.21 24.89
CA SER A 352 -35.80 -46.75 25.46
C SER A 352 -36.98 -46.21 24.65
N SER A 353 -37.70 -47.14 24.05
CA SER A 353 -38.93 -46.89 23.32
C SER A 353 -39.99 -46.32 24.26
N SER A 354 -40.48 -45.12 23.99
CA SER A 354 -41.87 -44.80 24.28
C SER A 354 -42.43 -43.91 23.18
N SER A 355 -43.36 -44.51 22.45
CA SER A 355 -44.29 -43.86 21.55
C SER A 355 -45.16 -42.88 22.33
N PHE A 356 -45.12 -41.60 21.97
CA PHE A 356 -46.28 -40.74 22.16
C PHE A 356 -46.50 -39.96 20.88
N SER A 357 -47.63 -40.25 20.23
CA SER A 357 -48.14 -39.42 19.16
C SER A 357 -48.80 -38.20 19.78
N SER A 358 -48.48 -37.01 19.29
CA SER A 358 -49.38 -35.87 19.38
C SER A 358 -49.20 -35.02 18.14
N SER A 359 -50.07 -35.27 17.18
CA SER A 359 -50.46 -34.31 16.16
C SER A 359 -51.10 -33.09 16.85
N VAL A 360 -50.49 -31.93 16.73
CA VAL A 360 -51.14 -30.63 16.95
C VAL A 360 -50.89 -29.79 15.69
N SER A 361 -51.97 -29.15 15.27
CA SER A 361 -52.21 -28.43 14.02
C SER A 361 -51.25 -27.26 13.73
N GLU A 362 -50.55 -27.33 12.59
CA GLU A 362 -49.91 -26.18 11.94
C GLU A 362 -50.97 -25.30 11.28
N GLU A 363 -51.41 -24.21 11.93
CA GLU A 363 -52.28 -23.25 11.21
C GLU A 363 -52.03 -21.75 11.42
N ASN A 364 -51.09 -21.31 12.26
CA ASN A 364 -50.82 -19.87 12.43
C ASN A 364 -49.33 -19.46 12.39
N ALA A 365 -48.48 -20.20 11.66
CA ALA A 365 -47.08 -19.84 11.50
C ALA A 365 -46.87 -18.88 10.31
N TYR A 366 -46.49 -17.63 10.57
CA TYR A 366 -46.16 -16.64 9.53
C TYR A 366 -44.88 -15.87 9.86
N VAL A 367 -44.22 -15.38 8.80
CA VAL A 367 -42.99 -14.60 8.86
C VAL A 367 -43.28 -13.22 8.28
N ASP A 368 -43.11 -12.19 9.09
CA ASP A 368 -43.19 -10.79 8.68
C ASP A 368 -41.78 -10.25 8.44
N VAL A 369 -41.54 -9.71 7.25
CA VAL A 369 -40.22 -9.31 6.78
C VAL A 369 -40.21 -7.80 6.55
N ARG A 370 -39.11 -7.14 6.91
CA ARG A 370 -38.89 -5.73 6.63
C ARG A 370 -37.46 -5.46 6.15
N ILE A 371 -37.30 -4.37 5.40
CA ILE A 371 -35.97 -3.85 5.04
C ILE A 371 -35.51 -2.95 6.19
N ALA A 372 -34.51 -3.39 6.95
CA ALA A 372 -33.93 -2.65 8.06
C ALA A 372 -32.94 -1.57 7.58
N LYS A 373 -32.23 -1.83 6.47
CA LYS A 373 -31.31 -0.87 5.85
C LYS A 373 -31.25 -1.07 4.35
N GLN A 374 -31.14 0.01 3.60
CA GLN A 374 -30.96 -0.03 2.15
C GLN A 374 -29.78 0.86 1.75
N THR A 375 -28.93 0.36 0.87
CA THR A 375 -27.77 1.06 0.31
C THR A 375 -27.85 1.05 -1.22
N VAL A 376 -26.92 1.74 -1.88
CA VAL A 376 -26.81 1.76 -3.34
C VAL A 376 -26.53 0.36 -3.89
N TYR A 377 -25.78 -0.46 -3.15
CA TYR A 377 -25.31 -1.78 -3.60
C TYR A 377 -25.83 -2.93 -2.72
N GLY A 378 -26.85 -2.72 -1.90
CA GLY A 378 -27.27 -3.77 -0.98
C GLY A 378 -28.45 -3.42 -0.09
N ILE A 379 -28.95 -4.44 0.60
CA ILE A 379 -30.01 -4.32 1.60
C ILE A 379 -29.70 -5.18 2.83
N THR A 380 -30.21 -4.77 3.97
CA THR A 380 -30.27 -5.58 5.18
C THR A 380 -31.74 -5.83 5.51
N LEU A 381 -32.09 -7.11 5.61
CA LEU A 381 -33.41 -7.60 5.98
C LEU A 381 -33.43 -7.93 7.46
N GLU A 382 -34.58 -7.72 8.05
CA GLU A 382 -34.92 -8.15 9.40
C GLU A 382 -36.33 -8.77 9.35
N TRP A 383 -36.54 -9.89 10.03
CA TRP A 383 -37.85 -10.52 10.06
C TRP A 383 -38.23 -11.01 11.45
N TYR A 384 -39.54 -11.06 11.69
CA TYR A 384 -40.15 -11.60 12.88
C TYR A 384 -41.00 -12.81 12.49
N ALA A 385 -40.76 -13.95 13.14
CA ALA A 385 -41.48 -15.18 12.88
C ALA A 385 -42.34 -15.54 14.09
N VAL A 386 -43.63 -15.75 13.86
CA VAL A 386 -44.56 -16.29 14.87
C VAL A 386 -44.60 -17.80 14.66
N THR A 387 -43.78 -18.55 15.39
CA THR A 387 -43.74 -20.03 15.36
C THR A 387 -43.67 -20.58 16.78
N GLU A 388 -43.99 -21.86 16.98
CA GLU A 388 -43.93 -22.50 18.31
C GLU A 388 -42.52 -22.47 18.93
N ASN A 389 -41.46 -22.47 18.10
CA ASN A 389 -40.04 -22.44 18.53
C ASN A 389 -39.15 -21.58 17.59
N PRO A 390 -39.19 -20.24 17.66
CA PRO A 390 -38.46 -19.36 16.73
C PRO A 390 -36.93 -19.47 16.85
N GLY A 391 -36.43 -19.86 18.04
CA GLY A 391 -35.01 -20.04 18.32
C GLY A 391 -34.37 -21.28 17.67
N GLU A 392 -35.18 -22.24 17.19
CA GLU A 392 -34.72 -23.49 16.55
C GLU A 392 -35.20 -23.62 15.10
N THR A 393 -35.91 -22.61 14.60
CA THR A 393 -36.50 -22.63 13.26
C THR A 393 -35.51 -22.17 12.20
N TRP A 394 -35.39 -22.94 11.12
CA TRP A 394 -34.64 -22.56 9.92
C TRP A 394 -35.49 -21.71 8.98
N TYR A 395 -34.89 -20.68 8.41
CA TYR A 395 -35.51 -19.81 7.42
C TYR A 395 -34.89 -20.02 6.05
N THR A 396 -35.69 -19.87 5.00
CA THR A 396 -35.20 -19.86 3.62
C THR A 396 -35.50 -18.49 3.01
N LEU A 397 -34.45 -17.83 2.55
CA LEU A 397 -34.50 -16.56 1.86
C LEU A 397 -34.49 -16.82 0.35
N HIS A 398 -35.53 -16.36 -0.34
CA HIS A 398 -35.65 -16.39 -1.79
C HIS A 398 -35.33 -15.00 -2.32
N PHE A 399 -34.26 -14.84 -3.08
CA PHE A 399 -33.79 -13.54 -3.55
C PHE A 399 -33.50 -13.55 -5.05
N GLY A 400 -33.86 -12.48 -5.77
CA GLY A 400 -33.49 -12.33 -7.17
C GLY A 400 -34.03 -11.06 -7.81
N LYS A 401 -33.66 -10.81 -9.08
CA LYS A 401 -34.26 -9.70 -9.86
C LYS A 401 -35.76 -9.92 -9.99
N TYR A 402 -36.54 -8.83 -10.01
CA TYR A 402 -38.00 -8.91 -10.01
C TYR A 402 -38.55 -9.74 -11.18
N ASP A 403 -38.02 -9.52 -12.39
CA ASP A 403 -38.48 -10.17 -13.62
C ASP A 403 -37.86 -11.57 -13.86
N ASP A 404 -37.00 -12.05 -12.96
CA ASP A 404 -36.40 -13.38 -13.10
C ASP A 404 -37.31 -14.46 -12.51
N SER A 405 -37.53 -15.53 -13.26
CA SER A 405 -38.35 -16.68 -12.85
C SER A 405 -37.64 -17.59 -11.85
N LYS A 406 -36.30 -17.54 -11.81
CA LYS A 406 -35.48 -18.34 -10.90
C LYS A 406 -34.89 -17.44 -9.81
N LYS A 407 -35.34 -17.64 -8.57
CA LYS A 407 -34.78 -16.95 -7.40
C LYS A 407 -33.70 -17.83 -6.76
N GLU A 408 -32.66 -17.19 -6.25
CA GLU A 408 -31.63 -17.84 -5.44
C GLU A 408 -32.20 -18.16 -4.06
N MET A 409 -31.91 -19.37 -3.55
CA MET A 409 -32.37 -19.82 -2.24
C MET A 409 -31.21 -19.88 -1.27
N ILE A 410 -31.31 -19.12 -0.19
CA ILE A 410 -30.29 -19.02 0.86
C ILE A 410 -30.91 -19.57 2.15
N TYR A 411 -30.24 -20.55 2.77
CA TYR A 411 -30.69 -21.16 4.03
C TYR A 411 -30.08 -20.43 5.22
N ILE A 412 -30.94 -19.93 6.10
CA ILE A 412 -30.57 -19.15 7.27
C ILE A 412 -30.83 -19.99 8.52
N GLY A 413 -29.78 -20.11 9.33
CA GLY A 413 -29.80 -20.94 10.53
C GLY A 413 -30.69 -20.41 11.65
N PRO A 414 -31.01 -21.27 12.64
CA PRO A 414 -31.81 -20.90 13.80
C PRO A 414 -31.13 -19.81 14.64
N GLY A 415 -31.94 -18.95 15.27
CA GLY A 415 -31.46 -17.82 16.08
C GLY A 415 -30.99 -16.58 15.29
N THR A 416 -31.05 -16.62 13.96
CA THR A 416 -30.75 -15.46 13.10
C THR A 416 -32.05 -14.83 12.59
N ASN A 417 -32.22 -13.53 12.82
CA ASN A 417 -33.39 -12.75 12.40
C ASN A 417 -33.02 -11.59 11.44
N THR A 418 -31.77 -11.51 11.01
CA THR A 418 -31.26 -10.48 10.11
C THR A 418 -30.34 -11.06 9.04
N TYR A 419 -30.36 -10.49 7.83
CA TYR A 419 -29.51 -10.94 6.73
C TYR A 419 -29.19 -9.78 5.78
N SER A 420 -27.95 -9.65 5.33
CA SER A 420 -27.54 -8.59 4.38
C SER A 420 -27.14 -9.16 3.04
N VAL A 421 -27.72 -8.59 1.97
CA VAL A 421 -27.36 -8.86 0.58
C VAL A 421 -26.55 -7.67 0.08
N ASN A 422 -25.31 -7.92 -0.36
CA ASN A 422 -24.39 -6.91 -0.89
C ASN A 422 -24.15 -7.15 -2.39
N ASP A 423 -23.40 -6.25 -3.03
CA ASP A 423 -23.01 -6.31 -4.44
C ASP A 423 -24.18 -6.31 -5.44
N LEU A 424 -25.29 -5.66 -5.07
CA LEU A 424 -26.44 -5.47 -5.94
C LEU A 424 -26.18 -4.37 -6.98
N LEU A 425 -26.77 -4.52 -8.16
CA LEU A 425 -26.70 -3.49 -9.18
C LEU A 425 -27.49 -2.25 -8.73
N PRO A 426 -26.99 -1.02 -8.93
CA PRO A 426 -27.70 0.21 -8.58
C PRO A 426 -28.96 0.39 -9.45
N ALA A 427 -29.93 1.15 -8.95
CA ALA A 427 -31.19 1.45 -9.63
C ALA A 427 -31.93 0.24 -10.23
N THR A 428 -31.77 -0.94 -9.63
CA THR A 428 -32.31 -2.21 -10.14
C THR A 428 -33.41 -2.74 -9.21
N LYS A 429 -34.50 -3.26 -9.80
CA LYS A 429 -35.66 -3.78 -9.07
C LYS A 429 -35.45 -5.25 -8.69
N TYR A 430 -35.53 -5.54 -7.39
CA TYR A 430 -35.33 -6.86 -6.81
C TYR A 430 -36.56 -7.28 -6.00
N GLU A 431 -36.69 -8.59 -5.80
CA GLU A 431 -37.72 -9.21 -4.97
C GLU A 431 -37.06 -10.15 -3.95
N VAL A 432 -37.58 -10.13 -2.73
CA VAL A 432 -37.10 -10.99 -1.66
C VAL A 432 -38.22 -11.52 -0.78
N CYS A 433 -38.16 -12.80 -0.43
CA CYS A 433 -39.14 -13.48 0.42
C CYS A 433 -38.43 -14.30 1.49
N VAL A 434 -38.95 -14.34 2.72
CA VAL A 434 -38.47 -15.23 3.78
C VAL A 434 -39.57 -16.23 4.12
N THR A 435 -39.25 -17.51 4.06
CA THR A 435 -40.17 -18.60 4.37
C THR A 435 -39.65 -19.48 5.50
N LEU A 436 -40.56 -20.17 6.18
CA LEU A 436 -40.22 -21.20 7.17
C LEU A 436 -39.79 -22.47 6.43
N ARG A 437 -38.56 -22.94 6.64
CA ARG A 437 -38.01 -24.12 5.94
C ARG A 437 -38.19 -24.01 4.40
N ASN A 438 -38.21 -25.15 3.71
CA ASN A 438 -38.42 -25.30 2.26
C ASN A 438 -39.87 -24.99 1.79
N GLN A 439 -40.65 -24.22 2.54
CA GLN A 439 -41.97 -23.79 2.08
C GLN A 439 -41.83 -22.80 0.93
N THR A 440 -42.77 -22.83 -0.02
CA THR A 440 -42.83 -21.85 -1.11
C THR A 440 -43.47 -20.55 -0.63
N PRO A 441 -42.98 -19.37 -1.07
CA PRO A 441 -43.54 -18.09 -0.65
C PRO A 441 -45.03 -17.96 -0.97
N ARG A 442 -45.85 -17.50 0.00
CA ARG A 442 -47.27 -17.22 -0.23
C ARG A 442 -47.43 -15.90 -1.01
N LYS A 443 -48.51 -15.77 -1.80
CA LYS A 443 -48.82 -14.53 -2.53
C LYS A 443 -48.97 -13.37 -1.55
N GLY A 444 -48.09 -12.36 -1.63
CA GLY A 444 -48.07 -11.18 -0.75
C GLY A 444 -47.05 -11.23 0.39
N GLN A 445 -46.23 -12.28 0.51
CA GLN A 445 -45.19 -12.43 1.55
C GLN A 445 -43.78 -11.98 1.09
N CYS A 446 -43.68 -11.44 -0.12
CA CYS A 446 -42.44 -11.00 -0.74
C CYS A 446 -42.37 -9.47 -0.79
N ILE A 447 -41.21 -8.91 -0.49
CA ILE A 447 -40.94 -7.49 -0.58
C ILE A 447 -40.26 -7.20 -1.91
N VAL A 448 -40.75 -6.18 -2.60
CA VAL A 448 -40.15 -5.67 -3.83
C VAL A 448 -39.51 -4.32 -3.52
N PHE A 449 -38.24 -4.15 -3.89
CA PHE A 449 -37.50 -2.91 -3.63
C PHE A 449 -36.60 -2.56 -4.83
N VAL A 450 -36.14 -1.31 -4.88
CA VAL A 450 -35.24 -0.80 -5.93
C VAL A 450 -34.00 -0.26 -5.26
N THR A 451 -32.81 -0.77 -5.59
CA THR A 451 -31.53 -0.29 -5.03
C THR A 451 -31.30 1.20 -5.30
N GLY A 452 -30.59 1.88 -4.40
CA GLY A 452 -30.36 3.33 -4.50
C GLY A 452 -29.67 3.73 -5.82
N SER A 453 -29.98 4.92 -6.33
CA SER A 453 -29.47 5.42 -7.62
C SER A 453 -28.38 6.48 -7.52
N ASP A 454 -28.09 7.01 -6.31
CA ASP A 454 -27.31 8.23 -6.16
C ASP A 454 -25.94 8.00 -5.49
N ILE A 455 -24.87 8.11 -6.28
CA ILE A 455 -23.47 8.06 -5.85
C ILE A 455 -23.00 9.48 -5.46
N SER A 456 -23.74 10.53 -5.82
CA SER A 456 -23.26 11.91 -5.74
C SER A 456 -23.48 12.58 -4.38
N GLU A 457 -24.62 12.35 -3.72
CA GLU A 457 -24.94 13.05 -2.47
C GLU A 457 -24.26 12.47 -1.22
N LEU A 458 -24.04 11.15 -1.16
CA LEU A 458 -23.47 10.49 0.02
C LEU A 458 -21.96 10.74 0.16
N GLU A 459 -21.22 10.76 -0.95
CA GLU A 459 -19.78 11.09 -0.93
C GLU A 459 -19.55 12.58 -0.56
N GLN A 460 -20.51 13.44 -0.91
CA GLN A 460 -20.47 14.86 -0.57
C GLN A 460 -20.84 15.12 0.90
N ARG A 461 -21.78 14.35 1.46
CA ARG A 461 -22.13 14.43 2.90
C ARG A 461 -21.01 13.89 3.81
N GLU A 462 -20.33 12.80 3.46
CA GLU A 462 -19.19 12.32 4.24
C GLU A 462 -18.00 13.30 4.22
N LYS A 463 -17.71 13.90 3.06
CA LYS A 463 -16.70 14.96 2.94
C LYS A 463 -17.07 16.20 3.75
N LEU A 464 -18.34 16.60 3.80
CA LEU A 464 -18.81 17.74 4.61
C LEU A 464 -18.67 17.48 6.11
N ILE A 465 -18.99 16.26 6.58
CA ILE A 465 -18.82 15.89 7.99
C ILE A 465 -17.34 15.91 8.38
N HIS A 466 -16.45 15.41 7.53
CA HIS A 466 -15.01 15.46 7.79
C HIS A 466 -14.47 16.90 7.80
N ILE A 467 -14.93 17.76 6.90
CA ILE A 467 -14.57 19.19 6.88
C ILE A 467 -15.08 19.90 8.15
N ILE A 468 -16.32 19.66 8.56
CA ILE A 468 -16.89 20.26 9.78
C ILE A 468 -16.10 19.81 11.02
N ILE A 469 -15.75 18.53 11.12
CA ILE A 469 -14.93 18.02 12.24
C ILE A 469 -13.55 18.71 12.27
N ILE A 470 -12.90 18.87 11.13
CA ILE A 470 -11.58 19.53 11.04
C ILE A 470 -11.70 21.02 11.40
N VAL A 471 -12.74 21.72 10.92
CA VAL A 471 -12.97 23.13 11.22
C VAL A 471 -13.30 23.33 12.70
N CYS A 472 -14.16 22.49 13.30
CA CYS A 472 -14.44 22.53 14.73
C CYS A 472 -13.18 22.23 15.58
N ALA A 473 -12.34 21.29 15.16
CA ALA A 473 -11.07 21.01 15.83
C ALA A 473 -10.12 22.21 15.76
N MET A 474 -10.03 22.89 14.61
CA MET A 474 -9.23 24.11 14.45
C MET A 474 -9.75 25.27 15.30
N VAL A 475 -11.07 25.50 15.30
CA VAL A 475 -11.72 26.61 16.01
C VAL A 475 -11.70 26.42 17.53
N LEU A 476 -11.70 25.17 18.03
CA LEU A 476 -11.66 24.90 19.47
C LEU A 476 -10.22 24.75 19.99
N ALA A 477 -9.31 24.12 19.24
CA ALA A 477 -7.96 23.84 19.71
C ALA A 477 -7.01 25.03 19.55
N VAL A 478 -7.14 25.84 18.49
CA VAL A 478 -6.20 26.93 18.21
C VAL A 478 -6.38 28.11 19.17
N PRO A 479 -7.60 28.58 19.51
CA PRO A 479 -7.78 29.63 20.50
C PRO A 479 -7.40 29.18 21.92
N ALA A 480 -7.64 27.91 22.27
CA ALA A 480 -7.23 27.36 23.56
C ALA A 480 -5.69 27.26 23.68
N GLY A 481 -5.00 26.88 22.59
CA GLY A 481 -3.54 26.89 22.52
C GLY A 481 -2.96 28.30 22.57
N MET A 482 -3.56 29.25 21.85
CA MET A 482 -3.17 30.66 21.88
C MET A 482 -3.39 31.29 23.26
N TYR A 483 -4.54 31.04 23.90
CA TYR A 483 -4.84 31.54 25.24
C TYR A 483 -3.83 30.99 26.26
N ALA A 484 -3.54 29.68 26.22
CA ALA A 484 -2.53 29.05 27.07
C ALA A 484 -1.12 29.62 26.84
N CYS A 485 -0.75 29.93 25.59
CA CYS A 485 0.52 30.58 25.27
C CYS A 485 0.60 32.05 25.72
N THR A 486 -0.53 32.75 25.81
CA THR A 486 -0.55 34.17 26.22
C THR A 486 -0.68 34.40 27.73
N THR A 487 -1.15 33.40 28.50
CA THR A 487 -1.31 33.53 29.96
C THR A 487 -0.04 33.23 30.76
N GLU A 488 0.98 32.63 30.15
CA GLU A 488 2.32 32.47 30.76
C GLU A 488 3.28 33.59 30.32
N THR A 489 2.96 34.83 30.67
CA THR A 489 3.95 35.93 30.64
C THR A 489 4.22 36.44 32.04
N ARG A 490 5.05 35.71 32.79
CA ARG A 490 6.00 36.27 33.76
C ARG A 490 6.95 35.17 34.24
N LEU A 491 8.09 35.01 33.56
CA LEU A 491 9.43 34.87 34.15
C LEU A 491 10.46 34.51 33.06
N ASN A 492 11.60 35.22 33.09
CA ASN A 492 12.78 35.05 32.25
C ASN A 492 13.26 33.60 32.16
N CYS A 493 13.45 33.08 30.95
CA CYS A 493 14.73 32.48 30.51
C CYS A 493 14.62 31.92 29.09
N MET A 494 15.34 32.56 28.18
CA MET A 494 15.59 32.08 26.82
C MET A 494 16.67 30.99 26.86
N GLU A 495 16.34 29.76 27.31
CA GLU A 495 17.24 28.60 27.11
C GLU A 495 16.65 27.18 27.29
N LYS A 496 15.34 26.98 27.52
CA LYS A 496 14.77 25.62 27.73
C LYS A 496 13.45 25.33 27.00
N CYS A 497 13.28 25.81 25.77
CA CYS A 497 12.04 25.60 25.01
C CYS A 497 11.92 24.19 24.36
N GLY A 498 12.99 23.38 24.33
CA GLY A 498 12.98 22.06 23.67
C GLY A 498 12.36 20.91 24.49
N SER A 499 12.42 20.95 25.82
CA SER A 499 12.02 19.80 26.66
C SER A 499 10.60 19.89 27.22
N VAL A 500 9.97 21.07 27.17
CA VAL A 500 8.60 21.29 27.66
C VAL A 500 7.54 21.05 26.57
N LEU A 501 7.89 21.26 25.29
CA LEU A 501 7.00 20.95 24.16
C LEU A 501 6.70 19.44 24.05
N HIS A 502 7.69 18.58 24.34
CA HIS A 502 7.51 17.13 24.27
C HIS A 502 6.61 16.57 25.38
N LYS A 503 6.58 17.21 26.56
CA LYS A 503 5.67 16.87 27.66
C LYS A 503 4.26 17.41 27.44
N HIS A 504 4.10 18.60 26.87
CA HIS A 504 2.78 19.15 26.53
C HIS A 504 2.12 18.42 25.35
N TRP A 505 2.89 17.97 24.36
CA TRP A 505 2.34 17.16 23.26
C TRP A 505 1.87 15.78 23.76
N ALA A 506 2.59 15.17 24.70
CA ALA A 506 2.16 13.93 25.35
C ALA A 506 0.87 14.12 26.18
N CYS A 507 0.73 15.24 26.90
CA CYS A 507 -0.46 15.57 27.69
C CYS A 507 -1.67 15.90 26.79
N ALA A 508 -1.45 16.62 25.68
CA ALA A 508 -2.46 16.92 24.66
C ALA A 508 -2.92 15.66 23.91
N MET A 509 -2.01 14.73 23.60
CA MET A 509 -2.35 13.46 22.96
C MET A 509 -3.12 12.54 23.92
N GLN A 510 -2.82 12.57 25.22
CA GLN A 510 -3.57 11.85 26.25
C GLN A 510 -4.98 12.43 26.46
N THR A 511 -5.13 13.76 26.47
CA THR A 511 -6.44 14.40 26.56
C THR A 511 -7.26 14.22 25.27
N TYR A 512 -6.62 14.25 24.09
CA TYR A 512 -7.28 13.93 22.82
C TYR A 512 -7.76 12.47 22.78
N ASN A 513 -6.96 11.51 23.26
CA ASN A 513 -7.37 10.12 23.39
C ASN A 513 -8.50 9.94 24.41
N LEU A 514 -8.49 10.66 25.54
CA LEU A 514 -9.54 10.59 26.55
C LEU A 514 -10.87 11.18 26.06
N VAL A 515 -10.81 12.28 25.30
CA VAL A 515 -11.98 12.93 24.69
C VAL A 515 -12.52 12.07 23.55
N PHE A 516 -11.66 11.51 22.70
CA PHE A 516 -12.06 10.60 21.62
C PHE A 516 -12.70 9.31 22.17
N GLN A 517 -12.14 8.72 23.23
CA GLN A 517 -12.74 7.58 23.93
C GLN A 517 -14.09 7.94 24.57
N ARG A 518 -14.25 9.14 25.14
CA ARG A 518 -15.53 9.60 25.68
C ARG A 518 -16.58 9.89 24.60
N ILE A 519 -16.17 10.41 23.44
CA ILE A 519 -17.05 10.66 22.27
C ILE A 519 -17.50 9.34 21.66
N LEU A 520 -16.61 8.36 21.54
CA LEU A 520 -16.96 7.00 21.11
C LEU A 520 -17.90 6.32 22.11
N ALA A 521 -17.65 6.48 23.42
CA ALA A 521 -18.53 5.94 24.46
C ALA A 521 -19.92 6.61 24.47
N THR A 522 -20.01 7.94 24.22
CA THR A 522 -21.31 8.65 24.08
C THR A 522 -22.03 8.30 22.79
N SER A 523 -21.31 8.08 21.68
CA SER A 523 -21.85 7.54 20.43
C SER A 523 -22.42 6.13 20.63
N GLU A 524 -21.75 5.26 21.38
CA GLU A 524 -22.25 3.92 21.72
C GLU A 524 -23.42 3.95 22.71
N THR A 525 -23.47 4.89 23.65
CA THR A 525 -24.64 5.06 24.55
C THR A 525 -25.84 5.67 23.83
N LEU A 526 -25.65 6.59 22.89
CA LEU A 526 -26.72 7.12 22.03
C LEU A 526 -27.25 6.06 21.06
N ARG A 527 -26.40 5.13 20.60
CA ARG A 527 -26.80 3.97 19.78
C ARG A 527 -27.50 2.88 20.59
N LYS A 528 -27.18 2.71 21.89
CA LYS A 528 -27.87 1.78 22.80
C LYS A 528 -29.21 2.30 23.37
N ASN A 529 -29.41 3.62 23.42
CA ASN A 529 -30.62 4.23 24.00
C ASN A 529 -31.71 4.61 22.99
N GLY A 530 -31.57 4.27 21.70
CA GLY A 530 -32.68 4.33 20.74
C GLY A 530 -33.28 5.71 20.47
N VAL A 531 -32.51 6.81 20.56
CA VAL A 531 -33.04 8.19 20.40
C VAL A 531 -32.89 8.74 18.97
N ILE A 532 -32.27 8.02 18.03
CA ILE A 532 -32.22 8.44 16.62
C ILE A 532 -33.20 7.58 15.82
N GLY A 533 -34.48 7.92 15.93
CA GLY A 533 -35.55 7.22 15.23
C GLY A 533 -36.91 7.89 15.44
N LYS A 534 -37.10 9.10 14.90
CA LYS A 534 -38.42 9.68 14.58
C LYS A 534 -38.29 11.05 13.89
N GLN A 535 -38.34 11.03 12.56
CA GLN A 535 -38.70 12.07 11.60
C GLN A 535 -38.21 11.47 10.26
N GLU A 536 -39.03 11.06 9.30
CA GLU A 536 -40.15 11.77 8.68
C GLU A 536 -41.23 10.78 8.19
N SER A 537 -42.49 11.07 8.52
CA SER A 537 -43.66 10.71 7.72
C SER A 537 -44.57 11.92 7.76
N ASN A 538 -44.56 12.73 6.70
CA ASN A 538 -45.61 13.65 6.25
C ASN A 538 -45.04 14.66 5.24
N ALA A 539 -45.17 14.35 3.96
CA ALA A 539 -45.52 15.24 2.85
C ALA A 539 -45.53 14.41 1.56
#